data_AF-A0A2U1PM14-F1
#
_entry.id   AF-A0A2U1PM14-F1
#
_cell.length_a   1.000
_cell.length_b   1.000
_cell.length_c   1.000
_cell.angle_alpha   90.00
_cell.angle_beta   90.00
_cell.angle_gamma   90.00
#
_symmetry.space_group_name_H-M   'P 1'
#
loop_
_entity.id
_entity.type
_entity.pdbx_description
1 polymer ?
#
loop_
_entity_poly.entity_id
_entity_poly.type
_entity_poly.pdbx_seq_one_letter_code
_entity_poly.pdbx_strand_id
1 'polypeptide(L)'
;MCEMPSGNMTVVLGGDFREILPVISKGGVNFLTTHHIGRDDRIGTREIFDPKQSYSLYGLKQAPRAWFQRFASFVTRIGLQHSKTDTSLFVFHRGLDIAYLLLYVDDIILTASSTALPQRIIALLHSEFAMTDLCSLNYFLGISAQRTASGMFLSQSKFAEEILERAHMQNCNPCKTPVDTNSKLGPDGNPVCLYMHDPRDPHFTALKRILHYLRGTIDHGLQFHVSSTAQLAAYTDANWAGCPVTRRSTSGYFYCDNVSTVYMSANPVQHQRTKHIEIDIHFVHDFVAKGQVRVLHVPSRFQYADIFTKGLPAALFLEFHASLNVRRPPA
;
A
#
# COMPACT_ATOMS: atom_id res chain seq x y z
N MET A 1 -21.19 -21.47 -0.18
CA MET A 1 -21.81 -20.15 0.05
C MET A 1 -21.10 -19.56 1.25
N CYS A 2 -19.97 -18.87 1.04
CA CYS A 2 -19.27 -18.19 2.12
C CYS A 2 -19.89 -16.79 2.22
N GLU A 3 -20.56 -16.51 3.34
CA GLU A 3 -20.97 -15.16 3.68
C GLU A 3 -19.71 -14.30 3.79
N MET A 4 -19.56 -13.35 2.87
CA MET A 4 -18.67 -12.22 3.06
C MET A 4 -19.25 -11.39 4.21
N PRO A 5 -18.49 -11.06 5.27
CA PRO A 5 -18.98 -10.19 6.32
C PRO A 5 -19.38 -8.85 5.71
N SER A 6 -20.58 -8.37 6.03
CA SER A 6 -21.16 -7.11 5.58
C SER A 6 -20.48 -5.85 6.18
N GLY A 7 -19.16 -5.91 6.38
CA GLY A 7 -18.35 -4.79 6.85
C GLY A 7 -17.67 -4.09 5.69
N ASN A 8 -17.66 -2.75 5.73
CA ASN A 8 -16.91 -1.90 4.81
C ASN A 8 -15.54 -2.53 4.51
N MET A 9 -15.18 -2.72 3.24
CA MET A 9 -13.94 -3.35 2.79
C MET A 9 -12.84 -2.28 2.69
N THR A 10 -11.61 -2.56 3.13
CA THR A 10 -10.45 -1.69 2.83
C THR A 10 -9.66 -2.47 1.80
N VAL A 11 -9.56 -1.91 0.61
CA VAL A 11 -8.76 -2.49 -0.46
C VAL A 11 -7.36 -1.93 -0.31
N VAL A 12 -6.39 -2.83 -0.30
CA VAL A 12 -4.98 -2.51 -0.44
C VAL A 12 -4.52 -3.35 -1.60
N LEU A 13 -4.10 -2.69 -2.67
CA LEU A 13 -3.41 -3.35 -3.76
C LEU A 13 -1.92 -3.29 -3.54
N GLY A 14 -1.17 -4.17 -4.17
CA GLY A 14 0.27 -4.29 -4.02
C GLY A 14 1.08 -3.67 -5.15
N GLY A 15 2.31 -3.35 -4.80
CA GLY A 15 3.44 -3.16 -5.69
C GLY A 15 4.53 -2.23 -5.14
N ASP A 16 4.21 -1.33 -4.22
CA ASP A 16 5.19 -0.36 -3.71
C ASP A 16 4.78 0.22 -2.34
N PHE A 17 5.76 0.60 -1.51
CA PHE A 17 5.62 0.98 -0.09
C PHE A 17 4.67 2.17 0.20
N ARG A 18 4.14 2.81 -0.85
CA ARG A 18 3.03 3.79 -0.80
C ARG A 18 1.72 3.18 -0.27
N GLU A 19 1.66 1.86 -0.13
CA GLU A 19 0.46 1.08 0.21
C GLU A 19 0.38 0.65 1.69
N ILE A 20 1.28 1.15 2.56
CA ILE A 20 1.31 0.74 3.98
C ILE A 20 0.60 1.74 4.92
N LEU A 21 0.35 2.98 4.49
CA LEU A 21 -0.52 3.89 5.24
C LEU A 21 -1.95 3.36 5.51
N PRO A 22 -2.59 2.51 4.66
CA PRO A 22 -3.84 1.84 4.96
C PRO A 22 -3.76 0.75 6.04
N VAL A 23 -2.56 0.27 6.38
CA VAL A 23 -2.38 -0.78 7.39
C VAL A 23 -2.88 -0.31 8.75
N ILE A 24 -2.90 1.01 9.03
CA ILE A 24 -3.27 1.57 10.34
C ILE A 24 -4.80 1.80 10.49
N SER A 25 -5.59 1.70 9.43
CA SER A 25 -6.98 2.22 9.46
C SER A 25 -8.08 1.28 10.00
N LYS A 26 -7.87 -0.04 10.11
CA LYS A 26 -8.94 -0.94 10.59
C LYS A 26 -8.66 -1.68 11.88
N GLY A 27 -7.42 -1.65 12.34
CA GLY A 27 -7.10 -1.90 13.74
C GLY A 27 -7.51 -0.69 14.55
N GLY A 28 -8.77 -0.64 14.93
CA GLY A 28 -9.35 0.15 16.02
C GLY A 28 -8.71 -0.12 17.38
N VAL A 29 -7.40 0.04 17.47
CA VAL A 29 -6.88 0.71 18.64
C VAL A 29 -7.28 2.17 18.45
N ASN A 30 -7.86 2.80 19.48
CA ASN A 30 -7.89 4.26 19.55
C ASN A 30 -6.43 4.71 19.58
N PHE A 31 -5.84 4.86 18.40
CA PHE A 31 -4.48 5.36 18.24
C PHE A 31 -4.53 6.86 18.48
N LEU A 32 -4.57 7.19 19.77
CA LEU A 32 -4.65 8.55 20.29
C LEU A 32 -3.52 9.41 19.72
N THR A 33 -2.36 8.79 19.45
CA THR A 33 -1.17 9.45 18.93
C THR A 33 -0.49 8.63 17.83
N THR A 34 -0.07 9.34 16.78
CA THR A 34 0.83 8.82 15.74
C THR A 34 1.95 9.81 15.60
N HIS A 35 3.16 9.35 15.90
CA HIS A 35 4.38 10.12 15.77
C HIS A 35 5.08 9.78 14.47
N HIS A 36 5.53 10.81 13.75
CA HIS A 36 6.54 10.67 12.72
C HIS A 36 7.89 10.95 13.35
N ILE A 37 8.82 10.01 13.23
CA ILE A 37 10.18 10.19 13.73
C ILE A 37 11.09 10.08 12.53
N GLY A 38 11.85 11.14 12.27
CA GLY A 38 12.79 11.21 11.17
C GLY A 38 14.23 11.15 11.68
N ARG A 39 15.16 11.10 10.74
CA ARG A 39 16.58 11.33 11.04
C ARG A 39 16.81 12.78 11.49
N ASP A 40 17.79 12.99 12.36
CA ASP A 40 18.24 14.35 12.68
C ASP A 40 19.16 14.88 11.57
N ASP A 41 18.61 15.72 10.68
CA ASP A 41 19.34 16.35 9.58
C ASP A 41 20.31 17.46 10.04
N ARG A 42 20.27 17.88 11.32
CA ARG A 42 21.23 18.86 11.87
C ARG A 42 22.60 18.24 12.09
N ILE A 43 22.65 16.92 12.16
CA ILE A 43 23.90 16.16 12.11
C ILE A 43 24.17 15.98 10.64
N GLY A 44 25.02 16.85 10.08
CA GLY A 44 25.44 16.77 8.68
C GLY A 44 25.93 15.36 8.31
N THR A 45 26.12 15.09 7.03
CA THR A 45 26.63 13.82 6.48
C THR A 45 28.02 13.38 6.98
N ARG A 46 28.52 13.97 8.06
CA ARG A 46 29.70 13.58 8.81
C ARG A 46 29.26 13.45 10.27
N GLU A 47 29.58 12.31 10.87
CA GLU A 47 29.56 12.11 12.33
C GLU A 47 28.23 11.65 12.95
N ILE A 48 27.88 10.38 12.68
CA ILE A 48 27.45 9.54 13.79
C ILE A 48 28.75 8.88 14.26
N PHE A 49 29.28 9.26 15.43
CA PHE A 49 30.50 8.70 16.02
C PHE A 49 30.17 8.08 17.39
N ASP A 50 30.32 6.77 17.46
CA ASP A 50 30.35 5.85 18.59
C ASP A 50 31.79 5.33 18.58
N PRO A 51 32.54 5.47 19.69
CA PRO A 51 33.92 5.02 19.75
C PRO A 51 34.11 3.49 19.62
N LYS A 52 33.05 2.69 19.41
CA LYS A 52 33.14 1.22 19.42
C LYS A 52 32.69 0.43 18.18
N GLN A 53 32.19 1.01 17.08
CA GLN A 53 31.82 0.16 15.93
C GLN A 53 31.80 0.85 14.55
N SER A 54 32.26 0.11 13.53
CA SER A 54 32.51 0.56 12.15
C SER A 54 31.23 0.99 11.42
N TYR A 55 31.21 2.23 10.94
CA TYR A 55 30.10 2.80 10.16
C TYR A 55 30.03 2.28 8.73
N SER A 56 28.82 2.07 8.22
CA SER A 56 28.59 1.93 6.79
C SER A 56 28.56 3.32 6.14
N LEU A 57 29.47 3.60 5.20
CA LEU A 57 29.41 4.83 4.41
C LEU A 57 28.08 4.94 3.66
N TYR A 58 27.49 6.13 3.72
CA TYR A 58 26.30 6.47 2.93
C TYR A 58 26.61 6.29 1.44
N GLY A 59 25.68 5.66 0.71
CA GLY A 59 25.87 5.31 -0.72
C GLY A 59 26.40 3.89 -0.99
N LEU A 60 26.83 3.14 0.04
CA LEU A 60 27.10 1.72 -0.12
C LEU A 60 25.77 0.94 -0.21
N LYS A 61 25.67 0.00 -1.16
CA LYS A 61 24.51 -0.91 -1.30
C LYS A 61 24.18 -1.69 -0.01
N GLN A 62 25.16 -1.89 0.86
CA GLN A 62 25.02 -2.61 2.13
C GLN A 62 24.52 -1.72 3.28
N ALA A 63 24.66 -0.40 3.19
CA ALA A 63 24.39 0.52 4.30
C ALA A 63 22.92 0.47 4.78
N PRO A 64 21.90 0.50 3.90
CA PRO A 64 20.50 0.41 4.34
C PRO A 64 20.19 -0.90 5.05
N ARG A 65 20.81 -2.01 4.62
CA ARG A 65 20.63 -3.32 5.23
C ARG A 65 21.26 -3.38 6.62
N ALA A 66 22.48 -2.88 6.78
CA ALA A 66 23.18 -2.85 8.06
C ALA A 66 22.43 -1.98 9.07
N TRP A 67 21.96 -0.81 8.63
CA TRP A 67 21.11 0.07 9.42
C TRP A 67 19.81 -0.63 9.86
N PHE A 68 19.10 -1.27 8.93
CA PHE A 68 17.87 -2.01 9.24
C PHE A 68 18.12 -3.11 10.28
N GLN A 69 19.18 -3.90 10.10
CA GLN A 69 19.53 -4.98 11.03
C GLN A 69 19.86 -4.45 12.44
N ARG A 70 20.58 -3.33 12.54
CA ARG A 70 20.89 -2.70 13.83
C ARG A 70 19.62 -2.18 14.50
N PHE A 71 18.79 -1.46 13.76
CA PHE A 71 17.52 -0.93 14.26
C PHE A 71 16.60 -2.06 14.73
N ALA A 72 16.37 -3.07 13.89
CA ALA A 72 15.57 -4.25 14.20
C ALA A 72 16.04 -4.97 15.46
N SER A 73 17.36 -5.13 15.63
CA SER A 73 17.94 -5.76 16.82
C SER A 73 17.65 -4.95 18.08
N PHE A 74 17.75 -3.62 18.02
CA PHE A 74 17.45 -2.74 19.14
C PHE A 74 15.96 -2.77 19.53
N VAL A 75 15.06 -2.58 18.56
CA VAL A 75 13.61 -2.56 18.85
C VAL A 75 13.13 -3.91 19.38
N THR A 76 13.75 -5.00 18.94
CA THR A 76 13.50 -6.33 19.49
C THR A 76 13.90 -6.44 20.96
N ARG A 77 15.06 -5.88 21.32
CA ARG A 77 15.56 -5.88 22.70
C ARG A 77 14.66 -5.09 23.66
N ILE A 78 14.06 -4.00 23.22
CA ILE A 78 13.12 -3.21 24.04
C ILE A 78 11.68 -3.78 24.04
N GLY A 79 11.45 -4.92 23.36
CA GLY A 79 10.24 -5.73 23.47
C GLY A 79 9.25 -5.59 22.31
N LEU A 80 9.60 -4.92 21.22
CA LEU A 80 8.83 -5.01 19.99
C LEU A 80 9.17 -6.32 19.26
N GLN A 81 8.26 -6.85 18.47
CA GLN A 81 8.51 -8.06 17.66
C GLN A 81 8.16 -7.79 16.21
N HIS A 82 8.87 -8.41 15.29
CA HIS A 82 8.51 -8.34 13.86
C HIS A 82 7.09 -8.85 13.64
N SER A 83 6.34 -8.17 12.78
CA SER A 83 5.12 -8.70 12.22
C SER A 83 5.43 -9.94 11.37
N LYS A 84 4.50 -10.89 11.35
CA LYS A 84 4.59 -12.10 10.51
C LYS A 84 4.42 -11.79 9.03
N THR A 85 3.81 -10.65 8.69
CA THR A 85 3.39 -10.31 7.33
C THR A 85 4.26 -9.24 6.69
N ASP A 86 4.88 -8.37 7.48
CA ASP A 86 5.73 -7.28 7.01
C ASP A 86 6.96 -7.17 7.93
N THR A 87 8.15 -7.32 7.36
CA THR A 87 9.41 -7.29 8.11
C THR A 87 9.74 -5.90 8.67
N SER A 88 9.19 -4.85 8.08
CA SER A 88 9.39 -3.46 8.47
C SER A 88 8.39 -2.98 9.52
N LEU A 89 7.36 -3.79 9.81
CA LEU A 89 6.39 -3.53 10.87
C LEU A 89 6.79 -4.29 12.13
N PHE A 90 6.89 -3.55 13.24
CA PHE A 90 7.17 -4.06 14.56
C PHE A 90 5.98 -3.82 15.49
N VAL A 91 5.65 -4.81 16.30
CA VAL A 91 4.48 -4.80 17.19
C VAL A 91 4.94 -4.99 18.63
N PHE A 92 4.55 -4.06 19.49
CA PHE A 92 4.60 -4.21 20.95
C PHE A 92 3.23 -4.63 21.46
N HIS A 93 3.19 -5.63 22.32
CA HIS A 93 1.94 -6.05 22.97
C HIS A 93 2.21 -6.51 24.41
N ARG A 94 1.69 -5.78 25.40
CA ARG A 94 1.71 -6.17 26.81
C ARG A 94 0.38 -5.84 27.48
N GLY A 95 -0.42 -6.85 27.78
CA GLY A 95 -1.77 -6.62 28.32
C GLY A 95 -2.63 -5.83 27.33
N LEU A 96 -3.04 -4.62 27.72
CA LEU A 96 -3.81 -3.69 26.87
C LEU A 96 -2.92 -2.67 26.13
N ASP A 97 -1.62 -2.62 26.45
CA ASP A 97 -0.68 -1.72 25.79
C ASP A 97 -0.24 -2.32 24.46
N ILE A 98 -0.57 -1.63 23.38
CA ILE A 98 -0.25 -2.02 22.01
C ILE A 98 0.44 -0.85 21.33
N ALA A 99 1.57 -1.10 20.67
CA ALA A 99 2.19 -0.14 19.76
C ALA A 99 2.59 -0.80 18.45
N TYR A 100 2.47 -0.05 17.37
CA TYR A 100 2.92 -0.42 16.04
C TYR A 100 3.98 0.58 15.61
N LEU A 101 5.16 0.08 15.27
CA LEU A 101 6.27 0.85 14.75
C LEU A 101 6.53 0.37 13.33
N LEU A 102 6.28 1.23 12.36
CA LEU A 102 6.61 0.99 10.96
C LEU A 102 7.88 1.74 10.60
N LEU A 103 8.80 1.03 9.96
CA LEU A 103 10.11 1.54 9.57
C LEU A 103 10.21 1.63 8.04
N TYR A 104 10.44 2.81 7.49
CA TYR A 104 10.71 2.99 6.06
C TYR A 104 12.01 3.75 5.86
N VAL A 105 13.07 3.02 5.50
CA VAL A 105 14.42 3.58 5.42
C VAL A 105 14.63 4.44 6.67
N ASP A 106 14.91 5.74 6.59
CA ASP A 106 15.20 6.56 7.76
C ASP A 106 13.95 7.15 8.47
N ASP A 107 12.74 6.92 7.94
CA ASP A 107 11.48 7.43 8.49
C ASP A 107 10.73 6.36 9.30
N ILE A 108 10.22 6.74 10.48
CA ILE A 108 9.48 5.87 11.39
C ILE A 108 8.08 6.43 11.60
N ILE A 109 7.06 5.59 11.47
CA ILE A 109 5.72 5.84 11.99
C ILE A 109 5.55 5.02 13.26
N LEU A 110 5.27 5.69 14.38
CA LEU A 110 4.96 5.05 15.64
C LEU A 110 3.54 5.39 16.06
N THR A 111 2.72 4.38 16.31
CA THR A 111 1.36 4.56 16.81
C THR A 111 1.07 3.61 17.96
N ALA A 112 0.28 4.06 18.95
CA ALA A 112 0.11 3.33 20.20
C ALA A 112 -1.28 3.51 20.83
N SER A 113 -1.67 2.56 21.69
CA SER A 113 -2.95 2.55 22.40
C SER A 113 -3.09 3.60 23.50
N SER A 114 -1.99 4.23 23.91
CA SER A 114 -1.96 5.32 24.89
C SER A 114 -1.03 6.44 24.44
N THR A 115 -1.13 7.62 25.07
CA THR A 115 -0.23 8.75 24.81
C THR A 115 1.13 8.60 25.51
N ALA A 116 1.20 7.79 26.57
CA ALA A 116 2.43 7.59 27.35
C ALA A 116 3.37 6.55 26.70
N LEU A 117 2.82 5.48 26.11
CA LEU A 117 3.59 4.42 25.48
C LEU A 117 4.51 4.91 24.32
N PRO A 118 4.05 5.74 23.36
CA PRO A 118 4.91 6.18 22.28
C PRO A 118 6.01 7.10 22.79
N GLN A 119 5.74 7.98 23.76
CA GLN A 119 6.76 8.82 24.41
C GLN A 119 7.85 7.98 25.09
N ARG A 120 7.47 6.89 25.76
CA ARG A 120 8.44 5.95 26.34
C ARG A 120 9.29 5.24 25.28
N ILE A 121 8.68 4.80 24.18
CA ILE A 121 9.40 4.15 23.07
C ILE A 121 10.34 5.15 22.39
N ILE A 122 9.88 6.37 22.14
CA ILE A 122 10.67 7.49 21.57
C ILE A 122 11.87 7.81 22.46
N ALA A 123 11.69 7.90 23.79
CA ALA A 123 12.81 8.13 24.71
C ALA A 123 13.86 7.02 24.65
N LEU A 124 13.44 5.75 24.55
CA LEU A 124 14.36 4.62 24.38
C LEU A 124 15.08 4.69 23.02
N LEU A 125 14.37 5.03 21.96
CA LEU A 125 14.95 5.19 20.63
C LEU A 125 15.99 6.33 20.58
N HIS A 126 15.69 7.49 21.18
CA HIS A 126 16.64 8.62 21.29
C HIS A 126 17.89 8.27 22.11
N SER A 127 17.78 7.36 23.08
CA SER A 127 18.95 6.92 23.87
C SER A 127 19.97 6.12 23.06
N GLU A 128 19.57 5.57 21.91
CA GLU A 128 20.42 4.72 21.06
C GLU A 128 20.73 5.35 19.70
N PHE A 129 19.79 6.08 19.10
CA PHE A 129 19.96 6.63 17.75
C PHE A 129 19.76 8.14 17.71
N ALA A 130 20.53 8.79 16.85
CA ALA A 130 20.35 10.18 16.50
C ALA A 130 19.13 10.34 15.57
N MET A 131 18.00 10.71 16.15
CA MET A 131 16.72 10.89 15.47
C MET A 131 15.97 12.07 16.07
N THR A 132 14.97 12.57 15.35
CA THR A 132 14.13 13.70 15.73
C THR A 132 12.67 13.27 15.72
N ASP A 133 11.98 13.45 16.84
CA ASP A 133 10.51 13.35 16.88
C ASP A 133 9.91 14.56 16.14
N LEU A 134 9.25 14.30 15.02
CA LEU A 134 8.53 15.29 14.22
C LEU A 134 7.08 15.46 14.71
N CYS A 135 6.76 14.90 15.88
CA CYS A 135 5.46 14.96 16.54
C CYS A 135 4.37 14.36 15.65
N SER A 136 3.19 15.00 15.59
CA SER A 136 2.03 14.46 14.88
C SER A 136 2.32 14.23 13.41
N LEU A 137 1.97 13.03 12.91
CA LEU A 137 2.04 12.67 11.50
C LEU A 137 1.24 13.67 10.64
N ASN A 138 1.95 14.55 9.94
CA ASN A 138 1.38 15.54 9.02
C ASN A 138 1.70 15.20 7.55
N TYR A 139 2.90 14.67 7.30
CA TYR A 139 3.37 14.28 5.97
C TYR A 139 4.27 13.06 6.09
N PHE A 140 4.08 12.08 5.20
CA PHE A 140 4.92 10.89 5.12
C PHE A 140 4.96 10.38 3.69
N LEU A 141 6.16 10.24 3.11
CA LEU A 141 6.38 9.75 1.74
C LEU A 141 5.56 10.49 0.67
N GLY A 142 5.42 11.80 0.81
CA GLY A 142 4.65 12.64 -0.11
C GLY A 142 3.13 12.49 0.02
N ILE A 143 2.63 11.82 1.06
CA ILE A 143 1.23 11.76 1.43
C ILE A 143 1.03 12.67 2.64
N SER A 144 0.12 13.64 2.54
CA SER A 144 -0.32 14.43 3.68
C SER A 144 -1.30 13.61 4.51
N ALA A 145 -1.18 13.72 5.82
CA ALA A 145 -2.06 13.08 6.79
C ALA A 145 -2.67 14.16 7.68
N GLN A 146 -3.99 14.31 7.60
CA GLN A 146 -4.73 15.25 8.42
C GLN A 146 -5.63 14.47 9.38
N ARG A 147 -5.46 14.69 10.68
CA ARG A 147 -6.39 14.16 11.68
C ARG A 147 -7.69 14.96 11.67
N THR A 148 -8.81 14.25 11.71
CA THR A 148 -10.16 14.82 11.75
C THR A 148 -10.92 14.25 12.95
N ALA A 149 -12.04 14.86 13.33
CA ALA A 149 -12.89 14.31 14.41
C ALA A 149 -13.39 12.88 14.10
N SER A 150 -13.53 12.54 12.81
CA SER A 150 -14.00 11.25 12.33
C SER A 150 -12.88 10.22 12.10
N GLY A 151 -11.60 10.63 12.19
CA GLY A 151 -10.45 9.74 12.00
C GLY A 151 -9.26 10.46 11.35
N MET A 152 -8.85 10.00 10.16
CA MET A 152 -7.70 10.53 9.44
C MET A 152 -7.98 10.62 7.95
N PHE A 153 -7.58 11.72 7.32
CA PHE A 153 -7.70 11.97 5.90
C PHE A 153 -6.31 11.99 5.28
N LEU A 154 -6.07 11.14 4.28
CA LEU A 154 -4.82 11.08 3.55
C LEU A 154 -4.96 11.69 2.16
N SER A 155 -4.07 12.59 1.77
CA SER A 155 -4.15 13.26 0.47
C SER A 155 -2.79 13.35 -0.22
N GLN A 156 -2.82 13.32 -1.55
CA GLN A 156 -1.68 13.63 -2.41
C GLN A 156 -1.96 14.86 -3.29
N SER A 157 -2.84 15.77 -2.83
CA SER A 157 -3.24 16.96 -3.58
C SER A 157 -2.05 17.78 -4.09
N LYS A 158 -1.03 17.98 -3.24
CA LYS A 158 0.19 18.70 -3.63
C LYS A 158 0.92 18.03 -4.80
N PHE A 159 1.05 16.71 -4.77
CA PHE A 159 1.67 15.97 -5.87
C PHE A 159 0.83 16.05 -7.16
N ALA A 160 -0.49 16.00 -7.03
CA ALA A 160 -1.40 16.18 -8.15
C ALA A 160 -1.30 17.60 -8.77
N GLU A 161 -1.19 18.63 -7.93
CA GLU A 161 -0.95 20.02 -8.36
C GLU A 161 0.37 20.15 -9.13
N GLU A 162 1.47 19.60 -8.61
CA GLU A 162 2.77 19.61 -9.26
C GLU A 162 2.75 18.90 -10.63
N ILE A 163 2.02 17.79 -10.76
CA ILE A 163 1.84 17.10 -12.06
C ILE A 163 1.08 18.00 -13.05
N LEU A 164 -0.02 18.61 -12.62
CA LEU A 164 -0.82 19.49 -13.48
C LEU A 164 -0.05 20.75 -13.87
N GLU A 165 0.79 21.27 -12.96
CA GLU A 165 1.66 22.40 -13.23
C GLU A 165 2.70 22.07 -14.29
N ARG A 166 3.40 20.95 -14.15
CA ARG A 166 4.38 20.47 -15.12
C ARG A 166 3.77 20.20 -16.50
N ALA A 167 2.49 19.85 -16.55
CA ALA A 167 1.75 19.63 -17.79
C ALA A 167 1.09 20.91 -18.35
N HIS A 168 1.16 22.04 -17.65
CA HIS A 168 0.43 23.28 -17.96
C HIS A 168 -1.10 23.07 -18.08
N MET A 169 -1.66 22.21 -17.22
CA MET A 169 -3.08 21.82 -17.24
C MET A 169 -3.83 22.18 -15.94
N GLN A 170 -3.34 23.17 -15.18
CA GLN A 170 -3.98 23.60 -13.92
C GLN A 170 -5.42 24.07 -14.12
N ASN A 171 -5.74 24.66 -15.28
CA ASN A 171 -7.06 25.22 -15.60
C ASN A 171 -7.88 24.35 -16.56
N CYS A 172 -7.53 23.07 -16.71
CA CYS A 172 -8.25 22.18 -17.62
C CYS A 172 -9.64 21.78 -17.07
N ASN A 173 -10.57 21.43 -17.96
CA ASN A 173 -11.91 20.99 -17.56
C ASN A 173 -11.88 19.62 -16.90
N PRO A 174 -12.44 19.41 -15.70
CA PRO A 174 -12.34 18.13 -15.02
C PRO A 174 -13.11 17.00 -15.72
N CYS A 175 -12.69 15.75 -15.53
CA CYS A 175 -13.46 14.57 -15.94
C CYS A 175 -13.64 13.56 -14.78
N LYS A 176 -14.68 12.72 -14.85
CA LYS A 176 -15.08 11.84 -13.73
C LYS A 176 -14.33 10.51 -13.65
N THR A 177 -13.68 10.10 -14.74
CA THR A 177 -13.06 8.77 -14.86
C THR A 177 -11.78 8.86 -15.69
N PRO A 178 -10.70 8.18 -15.30
CA PRO A 178 -9.41 8.30 -15.98
C PRO A 178 -9.39 7.65 -17.38
N VAL A 179 -10.27 6.68 -17.64
CA VAL A 179 -10.36 5.95 -18.91
C VAL A 179 -11.69 6.25 -19.62
N ASP A 180 -11.67 6.30 -20.95
CA ASP A 180 -12.88 6.38 -21.77
C ASP A 180 -13.24 5.02 -22.35
N THR A 181 -14.09 4.28 -21.65
CA THR A 181 -14.54 2.96 -22.08
C THR A 181 -15.53 3.00 -23.24
N ASN A 182 -16.01 4.19 -23.65
CA ASN A 182 -16.97 4.35 -24.74
C ASN A 182 -16.29 4.76 -26.06
N SER A 183 -14.97 4.93 -26.07
CA SER A 183 -14.26 5.34 -27.28
C SER A 183 -14.34 4.23 -28.35
N LYS A 184 -14.69 4.61 -29.59
CA LYS A 184 -14.85 3.69 -30.73
C LYS A 184 -13.53 3.11 -31.25
N LEU A 185 -12.41 3.41 -30.60
CA LEU A 185 -11.05 3.04 -30.97
C LEU A 185 -10.52 1.94 -30.03
N GLY A 186 -11.18 0.79 -30.00
CA GLY A 186 -10.70 -0.42 -29.33
C GLY A 186 -10.62 -0.34 -27.79
N PRO A 187 -10.83 -1.45 -27.07
CA PRO A 187 -10.69 -1.52 -25.64
C PRO A 187 -9.23 -1.84 -25.27
N ASP A 188 -8.26 -1.19 -25.90
CA ASP A 188 -6.87 -1.42 -25.54
C ASP A 188 -6.58 -0.56 -24.31
N GLY A 189 -7.23 -0.90 -23.19
CA GLY A 189 -7.02 -0.35 -21.85
C GLY A 189 -5.63 -0.64 -21.30
N ASN A 190 -4.65 -0.76 -22.20
CA ASN A 190 -3.24 -0.88 -21.94
C ASN A 190 -2.76 0.42 -21.29
N PRO A 191 -1.92 0.32 -20.24
CA PRO A 191 -1.33 1.49 -19.61
C PRO A 191 -0.63 2.39 -20.63
N VAL A 192 -0.91 3.70 -20.59
CA VAL A 192 -0.25 4.71 -21.44
C VAL A 192 1.28 4.65 -21.32
N CYS A 193 1.78 4.20 -20.16
CA CYS A 193 3.21 4.05 -19.90
C CYS A 193 3.91 3.02 -20.82
N LEU A 194 3.19 2.05 -21.39
CA LEU A 194 3.78 1.08 -22.31
C LEU A 194 4.25 1.72 -23.62
N TYR A 195 3.71 2.89 -23.97
CA TYR A 195 3.98 3.59 -25.22
C TYR A 195 4.87 4.83 -25.05
N MET A 196 5.59 4.96 -23.92
CA MET A 196 6.47 6.11 -23.67
C MET A 196 7.62 6.25 -24.68
N HIS A 197 8.00 5.17 -25.36
CA HIS A 197 9.09 5.16 -26.34
C HIS A 197 8.65 5.60 -27.75
N ASP A 198 7.35 5.52 -28.08
CA ASP A 198 6.75 5.96 -29.35
C ASP A 198 5.30 6.46 -29.12
N PRO A 199 5.12 7.63 -28.47
CA PRO A 199 3.79 8.14 -28.15
C PRO A 199 3.09 8.70 -29.40
N ARG A 200 1.83 8.31 -29.61
CA ARG A 200 0.99 8.72 -30.75
C ARG A 200 -0.22 9.52 -30.26
N ASP A 201 -0.96 10.14 -31.17
CA ASP A 201 -2.13 10.96 -30.85
C ASP A 201 -3.15 10.29 -29.91
N PRO A 202 -3.48 8.99 -30.06
CA PRO A 202 -4.36 8.29 -29.11
C PRO A 202 -3.77 8.23 -27.69
N HIS A 203 -2.46 8.03 -27.56
CA HIS A 203 -1.77 7.98 -26.25
C HIS A 203 -1.78 9.36 -25.57
N PHE A 204 -1.54 10.44 -26.32
CA PHE A 204 -1.67 11.81 -25.80
C PHE A 204 -3.11 12.15 -25.42
N THR A 205 -4.09 11.63 -26.14
CA THR A 205 -5.51 11.82 -25.82
C THR A 205 -5.87 11.13 -24.50
N ALA A 206 -5.41 9.88 -24.31
CA ALA A 206 -5.56 9.17 -23.05
C ALA A 206 -4.83 9.87 -21.89
N LEU A 207 -3.61 10.35 -22.11
CA LEU A 207 -2.85 11.11 -21.10
C LEU A 207 -3.57 12.38 -20.67
N LYS A 208 -4.06 13.18 -21.63
CA LYS A 208 -4.84 14.39 -21.33
C LYS A 208 -6.08 14.05 -20.49
N ARG A 209 -6.77 12.95 -20.80
CA ARG A 209 -7.92 12.51 -20.00
C ARG A 209 -7.53 12.19 -18.56
N ILE A 210 -6.41 11.51 -18.34
CA ILE A 210 -5.89 11.24 -16.98
C ILE A 210 -5.63 12.57 -16.24
N LEU A 211 -5.07 13.57 -16.91
CA LEU A 211 -4.84 14.89 -16.32
C LEU A 211 -6.16 15.63 -16.02
N HIS A 212 -7.16 15.54 -16.89
CA HIS A 212 -8.51 16.03 -16.63
C HIS A 212 -9.16 15.33 -15.42
N TYR A 213 -8.92 14.03 -15.24
CA TYR A 213 -9.39 13.29 -14.07
C TYR A 213 -8.69 13.79 -12.80
N LEU A 214 -7.36 13.86 -12.83
CA LEU A 214 -6.53 14.36 -11.72
C LEU A 214 -6.97 15.76 -11.28
N ARG A 215 -7.31 16.63 -12.24
CA ARG A 215 -7.87 17.96 -11.96
C ARG A 215 -9.22 17.91 -11.24
N GLY A 216 -10.09 16.97 -11.63
CA GLY A 216 -11.40 16.78 -11.00
C GLY A 216 -11.33 16.15 -9.61
N THR A 217 -10.24 15.45 -9.30
CA THR A 217 -10.04 14.70 -8.06
C THR A 217 -8.87 15.21 -7.22
N ILE A 218 -8.42 16.45 -7.44
CA ILE A 218 -7.24 17.02 -6.78
C ILE A 218 -7.40 17.12 -5.26
N ASP A 219 -8.63 17.33 -4.82
CA ASP A 219 -9.07 17.41 -3.44
C ASP A 219 -9.49 16.06 -2.86
N HIS A 220 -9.44 14.99 -3.65
CA HIS A 220 -9.81 13.67 -3.16
C HIS A 220 -8.67 13.01 -2.40
N GLY A 221 -9.04 12.25 -1.38
CA GLY A 221 -8.12 11.52 -0.52
C GLY A 221 -8.79 10.31 0.11
N LEU A 222 -8.02 9.51 0.84
CA LEU A 222 -8.51 8.35 1.56
C LEU A 222 -9.00 8.79 2.94
N GLN A 223 -10.29 8.58 3.22
CA GLN A 223 -10.85 8.79 4.54
C GLN A 223 -10.80 7.50 5.36
N PHE A 224 -10.09 7.57 6.48
CA PHE A 224 -10.07 6.54 7.50
C PHE A 224 -10.92 6.95 8.68
N HIS A 225 -11.68 5.99 9.20
CA HIS A 225 -12.59 6.19 10.31
C HIS A 225 -12.08 5.51 11.58
N VAL A 226 -12.37 6.11 12.73
CA VAL A 226 -12.12 5.45 14.01
C VAL A 226 -12.94 4.16 14.08
N SER A 227 -12.30 3.08 14.53
CA SER A 227 -12.92 1.76 14.71
C SER A 227 -12.83 1.34 16.17
N SER A 228 -13.79 0.54 16.64
CA SER A 228 -13.81 -0.02 17.99
C SER A 228 -13.00 -1.33 18.14
N THR A 229 -12.47 -1.88 17.04
CA THR A 229 -11.86 -3.23 17.02
C THR A 229 -10.34 -3.15 17.03
N ALA A 230 -9.65 -3.62 18.06
CA ALA A 230 -8.18 -3.59 18.15
C ALA A 230 -7.41 -4.46 17.11
N GLN A 231 -8.12 -5.23 16.27
CA GLN A 231 -7.51 -6.14 15.30
C GLN A 231 -7.13 -5.41 14.01
N LEU A 232 -5.85 -5.44 13.68
CA LEU A 232 -5.32 -4.92 12.43
C LEU A 232 -5.65 -5.89 11.28
N ALA A 233 -6.61 -5.53 10.44
CA ALA A 233 -6.87 -6.25 9.19
C ALA A 233 -6.14 -5.54 8.04
N ALA A 234 -5.00 -6.10 7.63
CA ALA A 234 -4.30 -5.71 6.42
C ALA A 234 -4.53 -6.77 5.35
N TYR A 235 -4.89 -6.33 4.14
CA TYR A 235 -4.97 -7.18 2.97
C TYR A 235 -3.72 -6.92 2.13
N THR A 236 -3.12 -7.97 1.58
CA THR A 236 -1.96 -7.86 0.69
C THR A 236 -2.24 -8.75 -0.52
N ASP A 237 -1.89 -8.27 -1.72
CA ASP A 237 -2.06 -9.05 -2.94
C ASP A 237 -1.01 -10.16 -3.07
N ALA A 238 0.13 -10.02 -2.40
CA ALA A 238 1.22 -10.99 -2.37
C ALA A 238 2.04 -10.85 -1.08
N ASN A 239 1.98 -11.84 -0.19
CA ASN A 239 2.78 -11.85 1.04
C ASN A 239 4.22 -12.36 0.79
N TRP A 240 4.94 -11.68 -0.11
CA TRP A 240 6.31 -11.98 -0.55
C TRP A 240 7.30 -12.26 0.61
N ALA A 241 7.09 -11.62 1.76
CA ALA A 241 7.95 -11.73 2.95
C ALA A 241 7.63 -12.94 3.88
N GLY A 242 6.55 -13.69 3.64
CA GLY A 242 6.09 -14.74 4.55
C GLY A 242 6.97 -15.99 4.59
N CYS A 243 7.82 -16.21 3.58
CA CYS A 243 8.77 -17.32 3.56
C CYS A 243 10.23 -16.81 3.64
N PRO A 244 10.93 -16.97 4.79
CA PRO A 244 12.31 -16.50 4.96
C PRO A 244 13.32 -17.15 4.01
N VAL A 245 12.97 -18.32 3.46
CA VAL A 245 13.86 -19.15 2.63
C VAL A 245 13.66 -18.87 1.14
N THR A 246 12.41 -18.82 0.66
CA THR A 246 12.13 -18.73 -0.77
C THR A 246 11.60 -17.36 -1.22
N ARG A 247 11.24 -16.47 -0.29
CA ARG A 247 10.58 -15.18 -0.58
C ARG A 247 9.38 -15.30 -1.52
N ARG A 248 8.57 -16.36 -1.32
CA ARG A 248 7.34 -16.61 -2.09
C ARG A 248 6.13 -16.39 -1.19
N SER A 249 5.04 -15.96 -1.81
CA SER A 249 3.73 -15.79 -1.17
C SER A 249 3.33 -17.08 -0.43
N THR A 250 3.09 -17.01 0.88
CA THR A 250 2.60 -18.10 1.73
C THR A 250 1.06 -18.12 1.86
N SER A 251 0.36 -17.07 1.40
CA SER A 251 -1.10 -17.10 1.29
C SER A 251 -1.49 -17.62 -0.09
N GLY A 252 -1.79 -18.91 -0.17
CA GLY A 252 -2.12 -19.57 -1.43
C GLY A 252 -3.47 -19.19 -2.04
N TYR A 253 -4.13 -18.10 -1.66
CA TYR A 253 -5.47 -17.77 -2.18
C TYR A 253 -5.37 -16.79 -3.35
N PHE A 254 -5.93 -17.17 -4.50
CA PHE A 254 -6.09 -16.30 -5.66
C PHE A 254 -7.56 -16.10 -5.96
N TYR A 255 -8.00 -14.85 -5.99
CA TYR A 255 -9.38 -14.52 -6.36
C TYR A 255 -9.42 -14.09 -7.83
N CYS A 256 -10.21 -14.79 -8.64
CA CYS A 256 -10.32 -14.57 -10.08
C CYS A 256 -11.78 -14.37 -10.48
N ASP A 257 -12.05 -13.43 -11.36
CA ASP A 257 -13.39 -13.16 -11.90
C ASP A 257 -13.70 -13.93 -13.19
N ASN A 258 -12.70 -14.58 -13.77
CA ASN A 258 -12.88 -15.47 -14.89
C ASN A 258 -13.18 -16.90 -14.43
N VAL A 259 -14.45 -17.28 -14.51
CA VAL A 259 -14.93 -18.64 -14.19
C VAL A 259 -14.17 -19.72 -14.96
N SER A 260 -13.80 -19.46 -16.21
CA SER A 260 -13.04 -20.41 -17.03
C SER A 260 -11.63 -20.62 -16.48
N THR A 261 -10.95 -19.55 -16.04
CA THR A 261 -9.63 -19.66 -15.40
C THR A 261 -9.70 -20.44 -14.09
N VAL A 262 -10.73 -20.21 -13.28
CA VAL A 262 -10.96 -20.98 -12.03
C VAL A 262 -11.19 -22.46 -12.35
N TYR A 263 -12.07 -22.75 -13.30
CA TYR A 263 -12.35 -24.12 -13.73
C TYR A 263 -11.11 -24.82 -14.27
N MET A 264 -10.36 -24.13 -15.15
CA MET A 264 -9.13 -24.65 -15.71
C MET A 264 -8.11 -24.90 -14.61
N SER A 265 -7.91 -24.02 -13.64
CA SER A 265 -6.91 -24.24 -12.57
C SER A 265 -7.16 -25.51 -11.73
N ALA A 266 -8.43 -25.92 -11.61
CA ALA A 266 -8.84 -27.09 -10.82
C ALA A 266 -8.96 -28.38 -11.64
N ASN A 267 -9.08 -28.31 -12.97
CA ASN A 267 -9.33 -29.46 -13.82
C ASN A 267 -8.13 -29.75 -14.75
N PRO A 268 -7.41 -30.88 -14.58
CA PRO A 268 -6.24 -31.21 -15.40
C PRO A 268 -6.58 -31.63 -16.84
N VAL A 269 -7.86 -31.77 -17.20
CA VAL A 269 -8.28 -32.21 -18.55
C VAL A 269 -8.14 -31.07 -19.56
N GLN A 270 -7.13 -31.16 -20.43
CA GLN A 270 -6.96 -30.27 -21.57
C GLN A 270 -8.06 -30.50 -22.63
N HIS A 271 -8.82 -29.47 -22.97
CA HIS A 271 -9.79 -29.51 -24.05
C HIS A 271 -9.13 -29.19 -25.40
N GLN A 272 -9.72 -29.66 -26.51
CA GLN A 272 -9.17 -29.51 -27.86
C GLN A 272 -8.97 -28.04 -28.32
N ARG A 273 -9.58 -27.08 -27.62
CA ARG A 273 -9.44 -25.62 -27.80
C ARG A 273 -8.32 -24.96 -26.97
N THR A 274 -7.64 -25.67 -26.08
CA THR A 274 -6.61 -25.10 -25.16
C THR A 274 -5.18 -25.52 -25.49
N LYS A 275 -4.92 -26.01 -26.71
CA LYS A 275 -3.59 -26.50 -27.16
C LYS A 275 -2.47 -25.43 -27.14
N HIS A 276 -2.82 -24.16 -27.04
CA HIS A 276 -1.87 -23.04 -27.00
C HIS A 276 -1.67 -22.45 -25.60
N ILE A 277 -2.19 -23.07 -24.55
CA ILE A 277 -1.97 -22.57 -23.20
C ILE A 277 -0.61 -23.08 -22.69
N GLU A 278 0.29 -22.12 -22.47
CA GLU A 278 1.70 -22.27 -22.12
C GLU A 278 1.96 -23.04 -20.81
N ILE A 279 3.24 -23.37 -20.60
CA ILE A 279 3.85 -24.01 -19.41
C ILE A 279 3.34 -23.42 -18.08
N ASP A 280 2.97 -22.14 -18.06
CA ASP A 280 2.47 -21.42 -16.89
C ASP A 280 1.18 -22.02 -16.31
N ILE A 281 0.31 -22.63 -17.14
CA ILE A 281 -0.90 -23.29 -16.60
C ILE A 281 -0.53 -24.56 -15.84
N HIS A 282 0.45 -25.33 -16.34
CA HIS A 282 0.94 -26.53 -15.66
C HIS A 282 1.61 -26.18 -14.33
N PHE A 283 2.33 -25.07 -14.28
CA PHE A 283 2.87 -24.54 -13.04
C PHE A 283 1.76 -24.26 -12.02
N VAL A 284 0.74 -23.47 -12.39
CA VAL A 284 -0.39 -23.16 -11.49
C VAL A 284 -1.12 -24.43 -11.05
N HIS A 285 -1.36 -25.37 -11.96
CA HIS A 285 -1.96 -26.66 -11.66
C HIS A 285 -1.18 -27.45 -10.61
N ASP A 286 0.14 -27.52 -10.73
CA ASP A 286 0.99 -28.22 -9.78
C ASP A 286 0.84 -27.65 -8.37
N PHE A 287 0.74 -26.32 -8.23
CA PHE A 287 0.51 -25.68 -6.93
C PHE A 287 -0.90 -25.93 -6.38
N VAL A 288 -1.91 -25.94 -7.26
CA VAL A 288 -3.30 -26.23 -6.87
C VAL A 288 -3.45 -27.69 -6.44
N ALA A 289 -2.89 -28.64 -7.21
CA ALA A 289 -2.92 -30.07 -6.92
C ALA A 289 -2.17 -30.41 -5.61
N LYS A 290 -1.06 -29.72 -5.32
CA LYS A 290 -0.31 -29.85 -4.06
C LYS A 290 -1.02 -29.17 -2.87
N GLY A 291 -2.17 -28.54 -3.08
CA GLY A 291 -2.89 -27.78 -2.04
C GLY A 291 -2.16 -26.53 -1.55
N GLN A 292 -1.11 -26.11 -2.27
CA GLN A 292 -0.33 -24.91 -1.95
C GLN A 292 -1.04 -23.64 -2.41
N VAL A 293 -1.93 -23.77 -3.41
CA VAL A 293 -2.75 -22.69 -3.96
C VAL A 293 -4.22 -23.10 -4.06
N ARG A 294 -5.13 -22.18 -3.78
CA ARG A 294 -6.57 -22.25 -3.96
C ARG A 294 -7.02 -21.07 -4.81
N VAL A 295 -7.57 -21.37 -5.97
CA VAL A 295 -8.17 -20.36 -6.86
C VAL A 295 -9.67 -20.31 -6.59
N LEU A 296 -10.17 -19.13 -6.23
CA LEU A 296 -11.57 -18.88 -5.87
C LEU A 296 -12.19 -17.89 -6.84
N HIS A 297 -13.45 -18.11 -7.20
CA HIS A 297 -14.17 -17.18 -8.04
C HIS A 297 -14.70 -15.98 -7.24
N VAL A 298 -14.47 -14.76 -7.72
CA VAL A 298 -15.08 -13.52 -7.24
C VAL A 298 -15.75 -12.81 -8.41
N PRO A 299 -17.07 -12.54 -8.38
CA PRO A 299 -17.72 -11.80 -9.44
C PRO A 299 -17.02 -10.46 -9.71
N SER A 300 -16.90 -10.03 -10.98
CA SER A 300 -16.18 -8.80 -11.34
C SER A 300 -16.67 -7.56 -10.57
N ARG A 301 -17.96 -7.48 -10.20
CA ARG A 301 -18.52 -6.41 -9.36
C ARG A 301 -17.99 -6.35 -7.93
N PHE A 302 -17.23 -7.35 -7.50
CA PHE A 302 -16.59 -7.42 -6.18
C PHE A 302 -15.07 -7.54 -6.30
N GLN A 303 -14.53 -7.47 -7.52
CA GLN A 303 -13.09 -7.45 -7.76
C GLN A 303 -12.58 -6.01 -7.68
N TYR A 304 -12.52 -5.46 -6.48
CA TYR A 304 -12.09 -4.07 -6.28
C TYR A 304 -10.66 -3.80 -6.76
N ALA A 305 -9.83 -4.83 -6.97
CA ALA A 305 -8.50 -4.67 -7.55
C ALA A 305 -8.51 -4.19 -9.02
N ASP A 306 -9.64 -4.35 -9.71
CA ASP A 306 -9.74 -3.97 -11.11
C ASP A 306 -9.66 -2.44 -11.31
N ILE A 307 -10.03 -1.63 -10.32
CA ILE A 307 -9.94 -0.15 -10.44
C ILE A 307 -8.51 0.34 -10.66
N PHE A 308 -7.51 -0.43 -10.23
CA PHE A 308 -6.11 -0.08 -10.33
C PHE A 308 -5.39 -0.75 -11.51
N THR A 309 -5.98 -1.80 -12.09
CA THR A 309 -5.33 -2.63 -13.11
C THR A 309 -6.05 -2.59 -14.46
N LYS A 310 -7.31 -2.12 -14.52
CA LYS A 310 -8.15 -2.15 -15.71
C LYS A 310 -8.87 -0.82 -15.93
N GLY A 311 -9.15 -0.51 -17.20
CA GLY A 311 -10.09 0.55 -17.57
C GLY A 311 -11.54 0.11 -17.33
N LEU A 312 -12.14 0.59 -16.24
CA LEU A 312 -13.50 0.19 -15.85
C LEU A 312 -14.60 1.09 -16.44
N PRO A 313 -15.78 0.52 -16.75
CA PRO A 313 -16.97 1.33 -17.06
C PRO A 313 -17.27 2.31 -15.93
N ALA A 314 -17.73 3.51 -16.29
CA ALA A 314 -17.87 4.62 -15.34
C ALA A 314 -18.71 4.28 -14.09
N ALA A 315 -19.79 3.52 -14.25
CA ALA A 315 -20.63 3.10 -13.12
C ALA A 315 -19.85 2.23 -12.12
N LEU A 316 -19.11 1.23 -12.61
CA LEU A 316 -18.32 0.32 -11.78
C LEU A 316 -17.11 1.03 -11.16
N PHE A 317 -16.45 1.90 -11.92
CA PHE A 317 -15.36 2.73 -11.41
C PHE A 317 -15.79 3.58 -10.21
N LEU A 318 -16.94 4.25 -10.31
CA LEU A 318 -17.46 5.10 -9.23
C LEU A 318 -17.90 4.28 -8.00
N GLU A 319 -18.47 3.10 -8.20
CA GLU A 319 -18.81 2.18 -7.11
C GLU A 319 -17.56 1.72 -6.35
N PHE A 320 -16.50 1.35 -7.07
CA PHE A 320 -15.22 0.96 -6.46
C PHE A 320 -14.56 2.14 -5.77
N HIS A 321 -14.49 3.29 -6.43
CA HIS A 321 -13.95 4.52 -5.86
C HIS A 321 -14.64 4.89 -4.53
N ALA A 322 -15.97 4.79 -4.47
CA ALA A 322 -16.73 5.03 -3.24
C ALA A 322 -16.45 3.97 -2.16
N SER A 323 -16.34 2.70 -2.55
CA SER A 323 -16.04 1.57 -1.65
C SER A 323 -14.66 1.68 -1.02
N LEU A 324 -13.71 2.30 -1.72
CA LEU A 324 -12.36 2.62 -1.23
C LEU A 324 -12.31 3.77 -0.21
N ASN A 325 -13.44 4.43 0.07
CA ASN A 325 -13.50 5.68 0.82
C ASN A 325 -12.62 6.80 0.23
N VAL A 326 -12.47 6.83 -1.09
CA VAL A 326 -11.88 7.99 -1.78
C VAL A 326 -12.93 9.09 -1.84
N ARG A 327 -12.69 10.18 -1.11
CA ARG A 327 -13.66 11.27 -0.90
C ARG A 327 -12.94 12.61 -0.79
N ARG A 328 -13.69 13.70 -0.89
CA ARG A 328 -13.21 15.04 -0.54
C ARG A 328 -12.95 15.15 0.96
N PRO A 329 -12.07 16.07 1.42
CA PRO A 329 -11.89 16.31 2.84
C PRO A 329 -13.22 16.69 3.49
N PRO A 330 -13.47 16.25 4.74
CA PRO A 330 -14.61 16.75 5.50
C PRO A 330 -14.48 18.27 5.66
N ALA A 331 -15.60 18.97 5.46
CA ALA A 331 -15.71 20.42 5.58
C ALA A 331 -15.45 20.91 7.01
#